data_AF-A0A9D5ETI1-F1
#
_entry.id   AF-A0A9D5ETI1-F1
#
_cell.length_a   1.000
_cell.length_b   1.000
_cell.length_c   1.000
_cell.angle_alpha   90.00
_cell.angle_beta   90.00
_cell.angle_gamma   90.00
#
_symmetry.space_group_name_H-M   'P 1'
#
loop_
_entity.id
_entity.type
_entity.pdbx_description
1 polymer ?
#
loop_
_entity_poly.entity_id
_entity_poly.type
_entity_poly.pdbx_seq_one_letter_code
_entity_poly.pdbx_strand_id
1 'polypeptide(L)'
;MTIASGKLAHSLVGALAFALLATGVSPADEPTVPDLSELRAAVNTASKRGDNVWQVAKALDVLEKRVAKGWTFPALGRTVTAPAELLAVREAFEMAKRKGENVDGVRNELELVEKSMTGQVQTLAKEIPPNPLPEAKAKVVRVWEYQNANGKVGTISGTDGGDWIEKRPAGEPQSSFKFIRRTERFTELYDKHRNFTMNLFDSGESEWSVGGPWNRWLKGKWLEEKKP
;
A
#
# COMPACT_ATOMS: atom_id res chain seq x y z
N MET A 1 54.58 16.05 18.32
CA MET A 1 54.16 14.64 18.42
C MET A 1 53.11 14.44 17.34
N THR A 2 53.49 13.78 16.26
CA THR A 2 52.76 13.68 14.99
C THR A 2 52.07 12.32 14.95
N ILE A 3 50.76 12.27 14.70
CA ILE A 3 50.09 11.03 14.29
C ILE A 3 49.22 11.35 13.08
N ALA A 4 49.65 10.82 11.94
CA ALA A 4 48.90 10.74 10.70
C ALA A 4 47.94 9.54 10.75
N SER A 5 46.74 9.71 10.22
CA SER A 5 45.75 8.66 9.93
C SER A 5 44.74 9.31 8.98
N GLY A 6 44.29 8.77 7.86
CA GLY A 6 44.51 7.56 7.12
C GLY A 6 43.52 7.67 5.96
N LYS A 7 43.98 7.54 4.71
CA LYS A 7 43.13 7.62 3.51
C LYS A 7 42.26 6.36 3.42
N LEU A 8 41.05 6.49 2.87
CA LEU A 8 40.51 5.72 1.72
C LEU A 8 38.97 5.70 1.77
N ALA A 9 38.33 6.43 0.85
CA ALA A 9 36.94 6.18 0.46
C ALA A 9 36.91 6.08 -1.07
N HIS A 10 36.85 4.84 -1.56
CA HIS A 10 36.58 4.53 -2.95
C HIS A 10 35.07 4.65 -3.18
N SER A 11 34.63 5.74 -3.82
CA SER A 11 33.28 5.83 -4.39
C SER A 11 33.23 5.02 -5.68
N LEU A 12 32.58 3.86 -5.63
CA LEU A 12 32.22 3.08 -6.81
C LEU A 12 30.93 3.66 -7.40
N VAL A 13 31.05 4.36 -8.53
CA VAL A 13 29.92 4.77 -9.37
C VAL A 13 29.55 3.57 -10.24
N GLY A 14 28.47 2.87 -9.88
CA GLY A 14 27.90 1.81 -10.70
C GLY A 14 26.94 2.39 -11.73
N ALA A 15 27.41 2.58 -12.96
CA ALA A 15 26.58 2.91 -14.12
C ALA A 15 25.79 1.67 -14.56
N LEU A 16 24.46 1.73 -14.52
CA LEU A 16 23.57 0.70 -15.06
C LEU A 16 23.41 0.94 -16.57
N ALA A 17 24.04 0.10 -17.39
CA ALA A 17 23.91 0.13 -18.84
C ALA A 17 22.59 -0.55 -19.26
N PHE A 18 21.68 0.20 -19.88
CA PHE A 18 20.52 -0.34 -20.59
C PHE A 18 20.98 -0.90 -21.94
N ALA A 19 21.05 -2.23 -22.04
CA ALA A 19 21.20 -2.90 -23.33
C ALA A 19 19.82 -3.03 -23.99
N LEU A 20 19.59 -2.30 -25.09
CA LEU A 20 18.50 -2.57 -26.02
C LEU A 20 18.75 -3.93 -26.69
N LEU A 21 17.95 -4.93 -26.34
CA LEU A 21 17.85 -6.17 -27.12
C LEU A 21 16.60 -6.10 -28.01
N ALA A 22 16.85 -5.97 -29.31
CA ALA A 22 15.89 -6.28 -30.35
C ALA A 22 15.66 -7.80 -30.38
N THR A 23 14.40 -8.22 -30.22
CA THR A 23 13.90 -9.55 -30.59
C THR A 23 12.64 -9.29 -31.42
N GLY A 24 12.47 -9.76 -32.64
CA GLY A 24 12.73 -11.11 -33.12
C GLY A 24 11.40 -11.84 -33.11
N VAL A 25 10.56 -11.59 -34.12
CA VAL A 25 9.24 -12.24 -34.26
C VAL A 25 9.48 -13.69 -34.68
N SER A 26 9.05 -14.65 -33.85
CA SER A 26 9.09 -16.08 -34.12
C SER A 26 7.81 -16.76 -33.61
N PRO A 27 7.50 -17.97 -34.09
CA PRO A 27 6.14 -18.35 -34.46
C PRO A 27 5.34 -19.00 -33.32
N ALA A 28 4.04 -18.67 -33.25
CA ALA A 28 2.99 -19.38 -32.53
C ALA A 28 3.38 -19.92 -31.13
N ASP A 29 3.47 -19.00 -30.16
CA ASP A 29 3.74 -19.31 -28.76
C ASP A 29 2.70 -20.27 -28.17
N GLU A 30 3.14 -21.50 -27.85
CA GLU A 30 2.55 -22.25 -26.75
C GLU A 30 2.57 -21.37 -25.49
N PRO A 31 1.48 -21.31 -24.70
CA PRO A 31 1.44 -20.45 -23.53
C PRO A 31 2.45 -20.95 -22.49
N THR A 32 3.60 -20.31 -22.47
CA THR A 32 4.69 -20.56 -21.52
C THR A 32 4.27 -20.08 -20.14
N VAL A 33 4.64 -20.86 -19.12
CA VAL A 33 4.40 -20.53 -17.72
C VAL A 33 4.97 -19.13 -17.44
N PRO A 34 4.19 -18.18 -16.87
CA PRO A 34 4.63 -16.85 -16.50
C PRO A 34 5.82 -16.96 -15.56
N ASP A 35 6.87 -16.26 -15.91
CA ASP A 35 7.99 -16.09 -15.01
C ASP A 35 7.60 -15.10 -13.91
N LEU A 36 7.55 -15.59 -12.67
CA LEU A 36 7.25 -14.77 -11.48
C LEU A 36 8.52 -14.18 -10.86
N SER A 37 9.70 -14.49 -11.41
CA SER A 37 10.99 -14.08 -10.85
C SER A 37 11.17 -12.56 -10.80
N GLU A 38 10.71 -11.85 -11.83
CA GLU A 38 10.78 -10.38 -11.88
C GLU A 38 9.85 -9.73 -10.86
N LEU A 39 8.60 -10.23 -10.74
CA LEU A 39 7.67 -9.79 -9.69
C LEU A 39 8.26 -10.05 -8.29
N ARG A 40 8.91 -11.20 -8.10
CA ARG A 40 9.59 -11.53 -6.85
C ARG A 40 10.77 -10.59 -6.57
N ALA A 41 11.58 -10.28 -7.59
CA ALA A 41 12.68 -9.34 -7.49
C ALA A 41 12.20 -7.93 -7.14
N ALA A 42 11.10 -7.47 -7.75
CA ALA A 42 10.49 -6.18 -7.46
C ALA A 42 9.98 -6.10 -6.01
N VAL A 43 9.29 -7.13 -5.52
CA VAL A 43 8.81 -7.20 -4.12
C VAL A 43 9.99 -7.23 -3.15
N ASN A 44 11.04 -8.00 -3.43
CA ASN A 44 12.25 -8.03 -2.62
C ASN A 44 12.97 -6.68 -2.60
N THR A 45 13.00 -5.97 -3.73
CA THR A 45 13.59 -4.64 -3.83
C THR A 45 12.81 -3.63 -3.00
N ALA A 46 11.48 -3.61 -3.09
CA ALA A 46 10.63 -2.76 -2.25
C ALA A 46 10.84 -3.07 -0.76
N SER A 47 10.85 -4.36 -0.38
CA SER A 47 11.14 -4.76 0.99
C SER A 47 12.52 -4.30 1.48
N LYS A 48 13.56 -4.40 0.65
CA LYS A 48 14.92 -3.91 0.98
C LYS A 48 14.99 -2.39 1.16
N ARG A 49 14.09 -1.63 0.52
CA ARG A 49 13.97 -0.17 0.73
C ARG A 49 13.24 0.19 2.04
N GLY A 50 12.69 -0.80 2.73
CA GLY A 50 11.89 -0.60 3.94
C GLY A 50 10.39 -0.42 3.68
N ASP A 51 9.93 -0.64 2.45
CA ASP A 51 8.50 -0.61 2.13
C ASP A 51 7.78 -1.83 2.77
N ASN A 52 6.58 -1.60 3.32
CA ASN A 52 5.80 -2.63 4.01
C ASN A 52 5.05 -3.57 3.02
N VAL A 53 5.81 -4.40 2.30
CA VAL A 53 5.29 -5.29 1.24
C VAL A 53 5.22 -6.77 1.63
N TRP A 54 5.30 -7.12 2.93
CA TRP A 54 5.31 -8.53 3.37
C TRP A 54 4.03 -9.29 2.97
N GLN A 55 2.88 -8.62 2.94
CA GLN A 55 1.61 -9.23 2.51
C GLN A 55 1.65 -9.57 1.03
N VAL A 56 2.29 -8.73 0.21
CA VAL A 56 2.51 -8.98 -1.22
C VAL A 56 3.42 -10.19 -1.39
N ALA A 57 4.54 -10.25 -0.65
CA ALA A 57 5.46 -11.39 -0.69
C ALA A 57 4.76 -12.71 -0.30
N LYS A 58 3.95 -12.69 0.77
CA LYS A 58 3.20 -13.86 1.22
C LYS A 58 2.16 -14.32 0.19
N ALA A 59 1.42 -13.39 -0.42
CA ALA A 59 0.45 -13.74 -1.46
C ALA A 59 1.17 -14.30 -2.70
N LEU A 60 2.33 -13.73 -3.04
CA LEU A 60 3.16 -14.17 -4.16
C LEU A 60 3.69 -15.60 -3.94
N ASP A 61 4.14 -15.96 -2.74
CA ASP A 61 4.53 -17.34 -2.41
C ASP A 61 3.40 -18.36 -2.68
N VAL A 62 2.15 -17.98 -2.42
CA VAL A 62 0.99 -18.84 -2.66
C VAL A 62 0.72 -18.97 -4.17
N LEU A 63 0.85 -17.87 -4.92
CA LEU A 63 0.72 -17.86 -6.37
C LEU A 63 1.81 -18.71 -7.04
N GLU A 64 3.07 -18.56 -6.63
CA GLU A 64 4.21 -19.36 -7.11
C GLU A 64 3.95 -20.86 -6.93
N LYS A 65 3.47 -21.26 -5.74
CA LYS A 65 3.09 -22.65 -5.47
C LYS A 65 1.93 -23.13 -6.34
N ARG A 66 0.96 -22.26 -6.64
CA ARG A 66 -0.17 -22.60 -7.52
C ARG A 66 0.29 -22.84 -8.95
N VAL A 67 1.17 -21.98 -9.46
CA VAL A 67 1.76 -22.10 -10.79
C VAL A 67 2.62 -23.36 -10.90
N ALA A 68 3.45 -23.65 -9.88
CA ALA A 68 4.27 -24.86 -9.83
C ALA A 68 3.45 -26.17 -9.82
N LYS A 69 2.20 -26.13 -9.33
CA LYS A 69 1.27 -27.28 -9.35
C LYS A 69 0.58 -27.51 -10.69
N GLY A 70 0.84 -26.66 -11.69
CA GLY A 70 0.13 -26.66 -12.96
C GLY A 70 -1.06 -25.70 -12.93
N TRP A 71 -0.87 -24.56 -13.59
CA TRP A 71 -1.94 -23.66 -13.98
C TRP A 71 -2.17 -23.77 -15.48
N THR A 72 -3.44 -23.80 -15.91
CA THR A 72 -3.80 -23.81 -17.32
C THR A 72 -3.99 -22.39 -17.81
N PHE A 73 -3.08 -21.95 -18.67
CA PHE A 73 -3.15 -20.62 -19.26
C PHE A 73 -4.26 -20.52 -20.30
N PRO A 74 -4.86 -19.33 -20.46
CA PRO A 74 -5.79 -19.09 -21.54
C PRO A 74 -5.10 -19.31 -22.89
N ALA A 75 -5.82 -19.91 -23.82
CA ALA A 75 -5.40 -19.89 -25.22
C ALA A 75 -5.32 -18.44 -25.74
N LEU A 76 -4.46 -18.18 -26.72
CA LEU A 76 -4.31 -16.87 -27.33
C LEU A 76 -5.67 -16.27 -27.72
N GLY A 77 -5.91 -15.03 -27.31
CA GLY A 77 -7.17 -14.32 -27.55
C GLY A 77 -8.35 -14.73 -26.67
N ARG A 78 -8.17 -15.66 -25.73
CA ARG A 78 -9.18 -15.98 -24.70
C ARG A 78 -8.83 -15.34 -23.37
N THR A 79 -9.88 -15.06 -22.62
CA THR A 79 -9.77 -14.49 -21.28
C THR A 79 -10.30 -15.52 -20.30
N VAL A 80 -9.62 -15.65 -19.16
CA VAL A 80 -10.03 -16.56 -18.09
C VAL A 80 -10.13 -15.78 -16.79
N THR A 81 -11.03 -16.20 -15.91
CA THR A 81 -11.15 -15.61 -14.58
C THR A 81 -9.85 -15.76 -13.82
N ALA A 82 -9.40 -14.67 -13.18
CA ALA A 82 -8.19 -14.69 -12.37
C ALA A 82 -8.29 -15.72 -11.22
N PRO A 83 -7.24 -16.52 -10.98
CA PRO A 83 -7.21 -17.38 -9.80
C PRO A 83 -7.25 -16.56 -8.52
N ALA A 84 -7.81 -17.15 -7.46
CA ALA A 84 -7.93 -16.50 -6.16
C ALA A 84 -6.57 -16.04 -5.61
N GLU A 85 -5.51 -16.81 -5.88
CA GLU A 85 -4.15 -16.48 -5.49
C GLU A 85 -3.63 -15.20 -6.18
N LEU A 86 -3.95 -15.00 -7.47
CA LEU A 86 -3.57 -13.78 -8.20
C LEU A 86 -4.36 -12.57 -7.68
N LEU A 87 -5.66 -12.76 -7.38
CA LEU A 87 -6.47 -11.72 -6.75
C LEU A 87 -5.93 -11.33 -5.37
N ALA A 88 -5.45 -12.29 -4.58
CA ALA A 88 -4.83 -12.01 -3.28
C ALA A 88 -3.54 -11.19 -3.41
N VAL A 89 -2.70 -11.43 -4.43
CA VAL A 89 -1.50 -10.62 -4.69
C VAL A 89 -1.89 -9.18 -5.02
N ARG A 90 -2.91 -9.01 -5.86
CA ARG A 90 -3.45 -7.70 -6.22
C ARG A 90 -4.03 -6.94 -5.03
N GLU A 91 -4.82 -7.61 -4.18
CA GLU A 91 -5.37 -6.99 -2.98
C GLU A 91 -4.27 -6.55 -2.00
N ALA A 92 -3.24 -7.38 -1.83
CA ALA A 92 -2.09 -7.02 -1.01
C ALA A 92 -1.31 -5.83 -1.59
N PHE A 93 -1.13 -5.80 -2.91
CA PHE A 93 -0.49 -4.68 -3.62
C PHE A 93 -1.28 -3.38 -3.42
N GLU A 94 -2.60 -3.41 -3.62
CA GLU A 94 -3.45 -2.23 -3.40
C GLU A 94 -3.45 -1.77 -1.95
N MET A 95 -3.37 -2.70 -0.99
CA MET A 95 -3.22 -2.34 0.42
C MET A 95 -1.88 -1.65 0.70
N ALA A 96 -0.77 -2.14 0.13
CA ALA A 96 0.53 -1.51 0.24
C ALA A 96 0.53 -0.11 -0.40
N LYS A 97 -0.05 0.03 -1.59
CA LYS A 97 -0.24 1.32 -2.26
C LYS A 97 -1.05 2.30 -1.39
N ARG A 98 -2.17 1.86 -0.81
CA ARG A 98 -3.00 2.68 0.09
C ARG A 98 -2.28 3.13 1.36
N LYS A 99 -1.32 2.34 1.83
CA LYS A 99 -0.44 2.71 2.97
C LYS A 99 0.66 3.71 2.58
N GLY A 100 0.76 4.08 1.30
CA GLY A 100 1.78 4.99 0.79
C GLY A 100 3.16 4.35 0.66
N GLU A 101 3.20 3.02 0.49
CA GLU A 101 4.42 2.29 0.18
C GLU A 101 4.83 2.51 -1.28
N ASN A 102 6.13 2.56 -1.57
CA ASN A 102 6.60 2.68 -2.96
C ASN A 102 6.52 1.32 -3.65
N VAL A 103 5.45 1.12 -4.42
CA VAL A 103 5.15 -0.16 -5.10
C VAL A 103 5.20 -0.06 -6.63
N ASP A 104 5.76 1.01 -7.21
CA ASP A 104 5.73 1.24 -8.66
C ASP A 104 6.41 0.11 -9.45
N GLY A 105 7.54 -0.40 -8.96
CA GLY A 105 8.21 -1.56 -9.56
C GLY A 105 7.37 -2.84 -9.46
N VAL A 106 6.65 -3.04 -8.36
CA VAL A 106 5.76 -4.19 -8.17
C VAL A 106 4.55 -4.12 -9.10
N ARG A 107 4.05 -2.91 -9.37
CA ARG A 107 2.89 -2.68 -10.24
C ARG A 107 3.13 -3.19 -11.66
N ASN A 108 4.24 -2.78 -12.26
CA ASN A 108 4.53 -3.10 -13.66
C ASN A 108 4.63 -4.62 -13.86
N GLU A 109 5.35 -5.30 -12.95
CA GLU A 109 5.50 -6.75 -13.00
C GLU A 109 4.18 -7.48 -12.71
N LEU A 110 3.36 -6.97 -11.79
CA LEU A 110 2.05 -7.55 -11.51
C LEU A 110 1.12 -7.45 -12.73
N GLU A 111 1.12 -6.34 -13.46
CA GLU A 111 0.32 -6.18 -14.68
C GLU A 111 0.75 -7.18 -15.78
N LEU A 112 2.05 -7.47 -15.91
CA LEU A 112 2.59 -8.48 -16.85
C LEU A 112 2.16 -9.91 -16.45
N VAL A 113 2.25 -10.23 -15.16
CA VAL A 113 1.80 -11.53 -14.62
C VAL A 113 0.29 -11.70 -14.83
N GLU A 114 -0.51 -10.67 -14.57
CA GLU A 114 -1.96 -10.76 -14.76
C GLU A 114 -2.35 -10.97 -16.22
N LYS A 115 -1.69 -10.25 -17.12
CA LYS A 115 -1.90 -10.40 -18.56
C LYS A 115 -1.58 -11.80 -19.04
N SER A 116 -0.45 -12.35 -18.61
CA SER A 116 -0.03 -13.71 -18.99
C SER A 116 -0.93 -14.80 -18.38
N MET A 117 -1.38 -14.62 -17.14
CA MET A 117 -2.25 -15.59 -16.47
C MET A 117 -3.70 -15.58 -16.94
N THR A 118 -4.22 -14.42 -17.35
CA THR A 118 -5.67 -14.24 -17.59
C THR A 118 -6.01 -13.81 -19.02
N GLY A 119 -5.03 -13.47 -19.85
CA GLY A 119 -5.24 -12.90 -21.18
C GLY A 119 -5.76 -11.46 -21.14
N GLN A 120 -5.93 -10.87 -19.95
CA GLN A 120 -6.34 -9.48 -19.75
C GLN A 120 -5.40 -8.82 -18.76
N VAL A 121 -4.99 -7.58 -19.07
CA VAL A 121 -4.67 -6.68 -17.98
C VAL A 121 -6.02 -6.35 -17.38
N GLN A 122 -6.32 -6.90 -16.20
CA GLN A 122 -7.44 -6.33 -15.45
C GLN A 122 -7.01 -4.91 -15.14
N THR A 123 -7.57 -3.95 -15.87
CA THR A 123 -7.37 -2.55 -15.58
C THR A 123 -7.70 -2.38 -14.10
N LEU A 124 -6.67 -2.03 -13.30
CA LEU A 124 -6.89 -1.35 -12.03
C LEU A 124 -7.97 -0.35 -12.33
N ALA A 125 -9.14 -0.47 -11.68
CA ALA A 125 -10.29 0.38 -11.95
C ALA A 125 -9.74 1.76 -12.25
N LYS A 126 -9.81 2.14 -13.53
CA LYS A 126 -9.19 3.37 -14.04
C LYS A 126 -9.59 4.39 -12.98
N GLU A 127 -8.62 5.06 -12.34
CA GLU A 127 -8.94 6.25 -11.53
C GLU A 127 -9.97 6.97 -12.37
N ILE A 128 -11.21 7.00 -11.87
CA ILE A 128 -12.34 7.47 -12.66
C ILE A 128 -11.84 8.83 -13.15
N PRO A 129 -11.64 9.03 -14.48
CA PRO A 129 -11.16 10.32 -14.97
C PRO A 129 -12.07 11.33 -14.32
N PRO A 130 -11.53 12.39 -13.66
CA PRO A 130 -12.34 13.25 -12.82
C PRO A 130 -13.59 13.60 -13.61
N ASN A 131 -14.73 13.09 -13.11
CA ASN A 131 -16.03 13.41 -13.64
C ASN A 131 -16.03 14.93 -13.85
N PRO A 132 -16.45 15.49 -15.02
CA PRO A 132 -16.59 16.94 -15.15
C PRO A 132 -17.30 17.45 -13.90
N LEU A 133 -16.59 18.30 -13.16
CA LEU A 133 -16.76 18.54 -11.72
C LEU A 133 -18.23 18.48 -11.30
N PRO A 134 -18.69 17.43 -10.57
CA PRO A 134 -19.74 17.69 -9.62
C PRO A 134 -19.11 18.67 -8.62
N GLU A 135 -19.71 19.86 -8.48
CA GLU A 135 -19.34 20.92 -7.54
C GLU A 135 -18.48 20.35 -6.41
N ALA A 136 -17.20 20.75 -6.35
CA ALA A 136 -16.21 20.19 -5.44
C ALA A 136 -16.85 20.02 -4.06
N LYS A 137 -17.29 18.78 -3.74
CA LYS A 137 -18.00 18.51 -2.49
C LYS A 137 -17.03 18.96 -1.42
N ALA A 138 -17.41 20.03 -0.71
CA ALA A 138 -16.55 20.67 0.25
C ALA A 138 -15.91 19.59 1.12
N LYS A 139 -14.58 19.56 1.19
CA LYS A 139 -13.86 18.53 1.94
C LYS A 139 -14.33 18.61 3.39
N VAL A 140 -15.13 17.65 3.83
CA VAL A 140 -15.71 17.65 5.17
C VAL A 140 -14.58 17.43 6.17
N VAL A 141 -14.35 18.43 7.03
CA VAL A 141 -13.39 18.30 8.12
C VAL A 141 -14.06 17.55 9.26
N ARG A 142 -13.49 16.41 9.61
CA ARG A 142 -13.95 15.56 10.71
C ARG A 142 -13.04 15.79 11.91
N VAL A 143 -13.63 15.83 13.10
CA VAL A 143 -12.89 15.99 14.35
C VAL A 143 -13.38 14.94 15.33
N TRP A 144 -12.48 14.07 15.77
CA TRP A 144 -12.72 13.12 16.84
C TRP A 144 -12.07 13.64 18.12
N GLU A 145 -12.87 13.84 19.16
CA GLU A 145 -12.43 14.31 20.48
C GLU A 145 -12.30 13.14 21.44
N TYR A 146 -11.24 13.10 22.24
CA TYR A 146 -11.03 12.09 23.27
C TYR A 146 -10.50 12.69 24.56
N GLN A 147 -10.62 11.95 25.66
CA GLN A 147 -9.96 12.27 26.93
C GLN A 147 -8.83 11.28 27.17
N ASN A 148 -7.64 11.78 27.50
CA ASN A 148 -6.52 10.93 27.90
C ASN A 148 -6.66 10.46 29.35
N ALA A 149 -5.74 9.62 29.82
CA ALA A 149 -5.75 9.07 31.19
C ALA A 149 -5.73 10.14 32.30
N ASN A 150 -5.30 11.37 31.99
CA ASN A 150 -5.25 12.49 32.92
C ASN A 150 -6.51 13.39 32.82
N GLY A 151 -7.54 12.97 32.09
CA GLY A 151 -8.77 13.74 31.86
C GLY A 151 -8.59 14.95 30.94
N LYS A 152 -7.40 15.12 30.32
CA LYS A 152 -7.17 16.21 29.37
C LYS A 152 -7.70 15.83 27.99
N VAL A 153 -8.27 16.83 27.31
CA VAL A 153 -8.89 16.63 26.00
C VAL A 153 -7.87 16.72 24.87
N GLY A 154 -7.86 15.72 23.99
CA GLY A 154 -7.14 15.73 22.72
C GLY A 154 -8.11 15.63 21.55
N THR A 155 -7.63 15.97 20.35
CA THR A 155 -8.43 15.84 19.12
C THR A 155 -7.64 15.18 18.00
N ILE A 156 -8.33 14.44 17.13
CA ILE A 156 -7.81 13.85 15.90
C ILE A 156 -8.68 14.37 14.76
N SER A 157 -8.11 15.15 13.85
CA SER A 157 -8.88 15.82 12.81
C SER A 157 -8.23 15.73 11.44
N GLY A 158 -9.05 15.63 10.40
CA GLY A 158 -8.60 15.57 9.02
C GLY A 158 -9.77 15.51 8.04
N THR A 159 -9.45 15.18 6.80
CA THR A 159 -10.42 14.99 5.71
C THR A 159 -10.31 13.59 5.16
N ASP A 160 -11.42 13.03 4.68
CA ASP A 160 -11.41 11.72 4.02
C ASP A 160 -10.53 11.80 2.76
N GLY A 161 -9.56 10.89 2.65
CA GLY A 161 -8.52 10.91 1.61
C GLY A 161 -7.35 11.88 1.86
N GLY A 162 -7.33 12.60 2.98
CA GLY A 162 -6.30 13.57 3.33
C GLY A 162 -5.43 13.18 4.52
N ASP A 163 -4.64 14.16 4.97
CA ASP A 163 -3.85 14.05 6.19
C ASP A 163 -4.70 14.31 7.43
N TRP A 164 -4.41 13.57 8.48
CA TRP A 164 -5.03 13.67 9.79
C TRP A 164 -3.98 14.05 10.83
N ILE A 165 -4.35 14.91 11.77
CA ILE A 165 -3.45 15.40 12.81
C ILE A 165 -4.09 15.14 14.17
N GLU A 166 -3.30 14.56 15.07
CA GLU A 166 -3.58 14.49 16.49
C GLU A 166 -3.03 15.73 17.19
N LYS A 167 -3.92 16.53 17.76
CA LYS A 167 -3.57 17.58 18.72
C LYS A 167 -3.75 17.03 20.13
N ARG A 168 -2.63 16.73 20.77
CA ARG A 168 -2.59 16.29 22.17
C ARG A 168 -2.58 17.50 23.12
N PRO A 169 -2.92 17.30 24.40
CA PRO A 169 -2.79 18.34 25.42
C PRO A 169 -1.36 18.92 25.48
N ALA A 170 -1.24 20.17 25.96
CA ALA A 170 0.02 20.91 25.97
C ALA A 170 1.19 20.11 26.58
N GLY A 171 2.30 20.06 25.83
CA GLY A 171 3.54 19.36 26.21
C GLY A 171 3.75 18.01 25.55
N GLU A 172 2.75 17.46 24.84
CA GLU A 172 2.89 16.20 24.11
C GLU A 172 3.12 16.43 22.61
N PRO A 173 3.95 15.60 21.94
CA PRO A 173 4.18 15.72 20.51
C PRO A 173 2.90 15.43 19.72
N GLN A 174 2.68 16.23 18.68
CA GLN A 174 1.61 15.95 17.70
C GLN A 174 1.94 14.68 16.93
N SER A 175 0.89 13.94 16.57
CA SER A 175 1.02 12.80 15.67
C SER A 175 0.32 13.10 14.35
N SER A 176 0.84 12.57 13.26
CA SER A 176 0.22 12.65 11.94
C SER A 176 -0.22 11.25 11.50
N PHE A 177 -1.37 11.19 10.85
CA PHE A 177 -1.88 9.97 10.26
C PHE A 177 -2.24 10.19 8.80
N LYS A 178 -2.10 9.13 8.01
CA LYS A 178 -2.66 9.01 6.68
C LYS A 178 -4.03 8.36 6.77
N PHE A 179 -4.99 8.92 6.07
CA PHE A 179 -6.27 8.29 5.87
C PHE A 179 -6.12 7.00 5.06
N ILE A 180 -6.68 5.89 5.56
CA ILE A 180 -6.73 4.62 4.83
C ILE A 180 -8.11 4.43 4.20
N ARG A 181 -9.17 4.50 5.02
CA ARG A 181 -10.56 4.38 4.57
C ARG A 181 -11.55 4.87 5.61
N ARG A 182 -12.79 5.10 5.17
CA ARG A 182 -13.96 5.27 6.03
C ARG A 182 -15.00 4.23 5.65
N THR A 183 -15.65 3.67 6.66
CA THR A 183 -16.81 2.78 6.53
C THR A 183 -17.99 3.39 7.28
N GLU A 184 -19.14 2.73 7.27
CA GLU A 184 -20.29 3.09 8.11
C GLU A 184 -20.03 2.86 9.61
N ARG A 185 -18.90 2.24 9.98
CA ARG A 185 -18.60 1.87 11.37
C ARG A 185 -17.42 2.64 11.94
N PHE A 186 -16.42 2.95 11.12
CA PHE A 186 -15.17 3.57 11.56
C PHE A 186 -14.42 4.29 10.45
N THR A 187 -13.55 5.20 10.86
CA THR A 187 -12.44 5.74 10.07
C THR A 187 -11.14 5.04 10.46
N GLU A 188 -10.41 4.51 9.48
CA GLU A 188 -9.10 3.86 9.64
C GLU A 188 -7.97 4.81 9.24
N LEU A 189 -7.02 4.97 10.15
CA LEU A 189 -5.89 5.87 10.04
C LEU A 189 -4.58 5.12 10.25
N TYR A 190 -3.51 5.53 9.57
CA TYR A 190 -2.18 4.93 9.69
C TYR A 190 -1.12 5.98 10.03
N ASP A 191 -0.36 5.74 11.08
CA ASP A 191 0.84 6.50 11.43
C ASP A 191 2.07 5.74 10.93
N LYS A 192 2.74 6.30 9.91
CA LYS A 192 3.94 5.72 9.31
C LYS A 192 5.14 5.71 10.26
N HIS A 193 5.28 6.73 11.11
CA HIS A 193 6.42 6.83 12.03
C HIS A 193 6.36 5.79 13.14
N ARG A 194 5.14 5.45 13.58
CA ARG A 194 4.92 4.45 14.63
C ARG A 194 4.57 3.06 14.10
N ASN A 195 4.45 2.90 12.77
CA ASN A 195 3.92 1.70 12.12
C ASN A 195 2.62 1.22 12.80
N PHE A 196 1.70 2.15 12.97
CA PHE A 196 0.54 2.04 13.86
C PHE A 196 -0.72 2.32 13.07
N THR A 197 -1.69 1.41 13.14
CA THR A 197 -3.03 1.57 12.54
C THR A 197 -4.04 1.79 13.64
N MET A 198 -5.02 2.66 13.39
CA MET A 198 -6.06 3.00 14.35
C MET A 198 -7.42 3.10 13.68
N ASN A 199 -8.43 2.58 14.36
CA ASN A 199 -9.83 2.72 13.99
C ASN A 199 -10.52 3.66 14.98
N LEU A 200 -11.17 4.69 14.44
CA LEU A 200 -12.03 5.61 15.18
C LEU A 200 -13.48 5.24 14.85
N PHE A 201 -14.18 4.61 15.78
CA PHE A 201 -15.55 4.12 15.55
C PHE A 201 -16.57 5.23 15.73
N ASP A 202 -17.67 5.16 14.96
CA ASP A 202 -18.80 6.08 15.08
C ASP A 202 -19.52 5.95 16.44
N SER A 203 -19.36 4.80 17.12
CA SER A 203 -19.80 4.58 18.50
C SER A 203 -19.02 5.36 19.57
N GLY A 204 -17.92 6.00 19.19
CA GLY A 204 -17.00 6.67 20.11
C GLY A 204 -15.90 5.76 20.68
N GLU A 205 -15.86 4.48 20.32
CA GLU A 205 -14.74 3.62 20.66
C GLU A 205 -13.55 3.85 19.73
N SER A 206 -12.35 3.50 20.18
CA SER A 206 -11.17 3.42 19.31
C SER A 206 -10.36 2.16 19.58
N GLU A 207 -9.77 1.65 18.51
CA GLU A 207 -8.87 0.50 18.55
C GLU A 207 -7.60 0.79 17.78
N TRP A 208 -6.52 0.09 18.12
CA TRP A 208 -5.25 0.21 17.41
C TRP A 208 -4.49 -1.10 17.30
N SER A 209 -3.57 -1.16 16.33
CA SER A 209 -2.66 -2.28 16.11
C SER A 209 -1.34 -1.83 15.49
N VAL A 210 -0.25 -2.53 15.80
CA VAL A 210 1.08 -2.38 15.18
C VAL A 210 1.42 -3.58 14.28
N GLY A 211 0.42 -4.15 13.62
CA GLY A 211 0.53 -5.37 12.80
C GLY A 211 0.21 -6.67 13.54
N GLY A 212 -0.42 -6.58 14.73
CA GLY A 212 -0.84 -7.69 15.57
C GLY A 212 -2.33 -7.62 15.96
N PRO A 213 -2.74 -8.22 17.09
CA PRO A 213 -4.12 -8.13 17.56
C PRO A 213 -4.51 -6.68 17.85
N TRP A 214 -5.81 -6.39 17.70
CA TRP A 214 -6.38 -5.08 17.98
C TRP A 214 -6.52 -4.86 19.48
N ASN A 215 -6.11 -3.69 19.94
CA ASN A 215 -6.21 -3.25 21.33
C ASN A 215 -7.19 -2.09 21.44
N ARG A 216 -8.06 -2.12 22.44
CA ARG A 216 -8.91 -0.97 22.78
C ARG A 216 -8.04 0.16 23.32
N TRP A 217 -8.37 1.40 22.98
CA TRP A 217 -7.62 2.57 23.44
C TRP A 217 -8.51 3.56 24.16
N LEU A 218 -8.88 4.65 23.52
CA LEU A 218 -9.57 5.76 24.14
C LEU A 218 -11.03 5.77 23.73
N LYS A 219 -11.88 6.19 24.67
CA LYS A 219 -13.23 6.60 24.34
C LYS A 219 -13.21 8.05 23.90
N GLY A 220 -13.94 8.34 22.86
CA GLY A 220 -14.10 9.65 22.30
C GLY A 220 -15.47 9.84 21.68
N LYS A 221 -15.61 10.89 20.90
CA LYS A 221 -16.82 11.21 20.16
C LYS A 221 -16.46 12.01 18.93
N TRP A 222 -17.24 11.85 17.88
CA TRP A 222 -17.18 12.77 16.74
C TRP A 222 -17.81 14.10 17.14
N LEU A 223 -17.08 15.19 16.94
CA LEU A 223 -17.66 16.52 16.95
C LEU A 223 -18.38 16.75 15.61
N GLU A 224 -19.40 17.59 15.61
CA GLU A 224 -20.17 17.91 14.40
C GLU A 224 -19.25 18.24 13.22
N GLU A 225 -19.60 17.68 12.06
CA GLU A 225 -18.87 17.89 10.82
C GLU A 225 -18.79 19.39 10.52
N LYS A 226 -17.59 19.97 10.59
CA LYS A 226 -17.38 21.34 10.15
C LYS A 226 -17.26 21.31 8.64
N LYS A 227 -18.27 21.90 7.98
CA LYS A 227 -18.09 22.33 6.59
C LYS A 227 -16.96 23.39 6.60
N PRO A 228 -15.93 23.23 5.74
CA PRO A 228 -14.82 24.16 5.68
C PRO A 228 -15.29 25.57 5.30
#